data_AF-A0A554QD94-F1
#
_entry.id   AF-A0A554QD94-F1
#
_cell.length_a   1.000
_cell.length_b   1.000
_cell.length_c   1.000
_cell.angle_alpha   90.00
_cell.angle_beta   90.00
_cell.angle_gamma   90.00
#
_symmetry.space_group_name_H-M   'P 1'
#
loop_
_entity.id
_entity.type
_entity.pdbx_description
1 polymer ?
#
loop_
_entity_poly.entity_id
_entity_poly.type
_entity_poly.pdbx_seq_one_letter_code
_entity_poly.pdbx_strand_id
1 'polypeptide(L)'
;MDAGRRWALETFGEYGPHIREQVAQHIRSEHEASLDAQEASGHRSKRVYGEFWSGVLERFETFGKLPDAALVRPGRAPYKIPVIKGVALFPWRFSNNKDTGLGEILFGTSEARIAMTELPTPATQGALDLNLPDAGLSESDRAMLEEFQLIADDSSVPSGRLVVVAVSSSSRGLFSVEWGEVQLRADRCVQWMDFTESLLPVQQTKPVSITPTRTFTSGALPPKFPRNPVERSGESHDG
;
A
#
# COMPACT_ATOMS: atom_id res chain seq x y z
N MET A 1 5.55 27.14 -4.49
CA MET A 1 4.61 26.24 -3.78
C MET A 1 4.20 25.15 -4.76
N ASP A 2 4.47 23.88 -4.46
CA ASP A 2 4.06 22.75 -5.29
C ASP A 2 2.53 22.58 -5.32
N ALA A 3 2.02 21.87 -6.33
CA ALA A 3 0.58 21.70 -6.56
C ALA A 3 -0.12 21.00 -5.39
N GLY A 4 0.48 19.95 -4.81
CA GLY A 4 -0.09 19.23 -3.68
C GLY A 4 -0.17 20.07 -2.41
N ARG A 5 0.84 20.90 -2.13
CA ARG A 5 0.78 21.86 -1.02
C ARG A 5 -0.34 22.89 -1.20
N ARG A 6 -0.57 23.37 -2.43
CA ARG A 6 -1.64 24.33 -2.73
C ARG A 6 -3.01 23.69 -2.55
N TRP A 7 -3.22 22.53 -3.15
CA TRP A 7 -4.47 21.79 -3.02
C TRP A 7 -4.79 21.47 -1.55
N ALA A 8 -3.80 21.03 -0.78
CA ALA A 8 -4.00 20.75 0.64
C ALA A 8 -4.44 22.00 1.42
N LEU A 9 -3.86 23.17 1.14
CA LEU A 9 -4.28 24.45 1.74
C LEU A 9 -5.72 24.83 1.39
N GLU A 10 -6.12 24.64 0.13
CA GLU A 10 -7.47 24.96 -0.33
C GLU A 10 -8.50 24.03 0.33
N THR A 11 -8.18 22.74 0.43
CA THR A 11 -9.07 21.69 0.95
C THR A 11 -9.18 21.73 2.48
N PHE A 12 -8.06 21.75 3.20
CA PHE A 12 -8.04 21.64 4.67
C PHE A 12 -7.68 22.93 5.40
N GLY A 13 -7.48 24.04 4.68
CA GLY A 13 -7.07 25.32 5.27
C GLY A 13 -5.59 25.35 5.66
N GLU A 14 -5.25 26.19 6.64
CA GLU A 14 -3.86 26.44 7.06
C GLU A 14 -3.09 25.16 7.43
N TYR A 15 -3.78 24.17 8.00
CA TYR A 15 -3.19 22.89 8.41
C TYR A 15 -3.02 21.89 7.26
N GLY A 16 -3.52 22.17 6.06
CA GLY A 16 -3.44 21.24 4.92
C GLY A 16 -2.04 20.72 4.61
N PRO A 17 -1.01 21.58 4.49
CA PRO A 17 0.36 21.13 4.29
C PRO A 17 0.88 20.22 5.42
N HIS A 18 0.46 20.48 6.65
CA HIS A 18 0.82 19.66 7.80
C HIS A 18 0.13 18.29 7.73
N ILE A 19 -1.17 18.26 7.39
CA ILE A 19 -1.92 17.02 7.19
C ILE A 19 -1.28 16.17 6.09
N ARG A 20 -0.90 16.76 4.94
CA ARG A 20 -0.19 16.08 3.84
C ARG A 20 1.05 15.33 4.33
N GLU A 21 1.88 15.99 5.13
CA GLU A 21 3.12 15.41 5.66
C GLU A 21 2.83 14.32 6.71
N GLN A 22 1.91 14.58 7.64
CA GLN A 22 1.56 13.65 8.70
C GLN A 22 0.85 12.40 8.19
N VAL A 23 0.01 12.49 7.15
CA VAL A 23 -0.62 11.33 6.51
C VAL A 23 0.45 10.35 6.03
N ALA A 24 1.42 10.85 5.26
CA ALA A 24 2.53 10.05 4.74
C ALA A 24 3.36 9.45 5.89
N GLN A 25 3.57 10.20 6.97
CA GLN A 25 4.34 9.74 8.13
C GLN A 25 3.59 8.68 8.94
N HIS A 26 2.30 8.87 9.21
CA HIS A 26 1.47 7.92 9.96
C HIS A 26 1.39 6.58 9.26
N ILE A 27 1.21 6.57 7.94
CA ILE A 27 1.15 5.33 7.16
C ILE A 27 2.49 4.60 7.18
N ARG A 28 3.62 5.32 6.99
CA ARG A 28 4.96 4.71 7.05
C ARG A 28 5.27 4.15 8.42
N SER A 29 5.05 4.93 9.48
CA SER A 29 5.33 4.48 10.85
C SER A 29 4.42 3.33 11.29
N GLU A 30 3.16 3.28 10.84
CA GLU A 30 2.30 2.15 11.12
C GLU A 30 2.70 0.90 10.33
N HIS A 31 3.12 1.07 9.07
CA HIS A 31 3.65 -0.01 8.27
C HIS A 31 4.87 -0.66 8.93
N GLU A 32 5.83 0.16 9.39
CA GLU A 32 7.01 -0.29 10.13
C GLU A 32 6.63 -1.01 11.44
N ALA A 33 5.78 -0.39 12.26
CA ALA A 33 5.32 -1.00 13.52
C ALA A 33 4.61 -2.35 13.31
N SER A 34 3.78 -2.44 12.26
CA SER A 34 3.07 -3.68 11.89
C SER A 34 4.02 -4.76 11.36
N LEU A 35 5.10 -4.39 10.65
CA LEU A 35 6.15 -5.32 10.24
C LEU A 35 6.91 -5.88 11.45
N ASP A 36 7.32 -5.00 12.37
CA ASP A 36 8.02 -5.38 13.59
C ASP A 36 7.15 -6.34 14.44
N ALA A 37 5.86 -6.04 14.58
CA ALA A 37 4.92 -6.91 15.28
C ALA A 37 4.76 -8.28 14.58
N GLN A 38 4.67 -8.29 13.25
CA GLN A 38 4.57 -9.52 12.47
C GLN A 38 5.82 -10.39 12.62
N GLU A 39 7.01 -9.79 12.62
CA GLU A 39 8.28 -10.49 12.85
C GLU A 39 8.35 -11.04 14.28
N ALA A 40 8.10 -10.19 15.27
CA ALA A 40 8.14 -10.55 16.69
C ALA A 40 7.14 -11.67 17.05
N SER A 41 6.00 -11.73 16.37
CA SER A 41 4.99 -12.77 16.62
C SER A 41 5.47 -14.19 16.28
N GLY A 42 6.45 -14.34 15.38
CA GLY A 42 6.89 -15.64 14.85
C GLY A 42 5.81 -16.42 14.08
N HIS A 43 4.62 -15.84 13.87
CA HIS A 43 3.53 -16.52 13.20
C HIS A 43 3.76 -16.57 11.69
N ARG A 44 3.50 -17.74 11.09
CA ARG A 44 3.50 -17.89 9.62
C ARG A 44 2.37 -17.12 8.95
N SER A 45 1.23 -16.99 9.65
CA SER A 45 0.09 -16.21 9.15
C SER A 45 0.39 -14.72 9.17
N LYS A 46 -0.09 -14.00 8.16
CA LYS A 46 0.04 -12.53 8.05
C LYS A 46 -1.04 -11.75 8.81
N ARG A 47 -1.71 -12.40 9.77
CA ARG A 47 -2.81 -11.81 10.54
C ARG A 47 -2.34 -10.66 11.43
N VAL A 48 -1.14 -10.75 11.97
CA VAL A 48 -0.59 -9.68 12.83
C VAL A 48 -0.33 -8.42 12.03
N TYR A 49 0.24 -8.55 10.82
CA TYR A 49 0.33 -7.43 9.89
C TYR A 49 -1.05 -6.90 9.46
N GLY A 50 -2.09 -7.75 9.44
CA GLY A 50 -3.46 -7.33 9.11
C GLY A 50 -4.00 -6.20 10.02
N GLU A 51 -3.50 -6.10 11.25
CA GLU A 51 -3.85 -5.02 12.19
C GLU A 51 -3.32 -3.65 11.78
N PHE A 52 -2.42 -3.59 10.78
CA PHE A 52 -2.00 -2.35 10.12
C PHE A 52 -3.17 -1.42 9.80
N TRP A 53 -4.28 -2.00 9.31
CA TRP A 53 -5.44 -1.22 8.91
C TRP A 53 -6.10 -0.51 10.11
N SER A 54 -6.32 -1.24 11.20
CA SER A 54 -6.83 -0.70 12.46
C SER A 54 -5.90 0.39 13.00
N GLY A 55 -4.59 0.14 12.99
CA GLY A 55 -3.58 1.11 13.46
C GLY A 55 -3.55 2.41 12.64
N VAL A 56 -3.75 2.34 11.31
CA VAL A 56 -3.83 3.54 10.47
C VAL A 56 -5.05 4.39 10.84
N LEU A 57 -6.21 3.76 11.01
CA LEU A 57 -7.44 4.45 11.41
C LEU A 57 -7.27 5.15 12.77
N GLU A 58 -6.70 4.46 13.76
CA GLU A 58 -6.43 5.03 15.09
C GLU A 58 -5.47 6.22 15.03
N ARG A 59 -4.41 6.15 14.22
CA ARG A 59 -3.48 7.28 14.06
C ARG A 59 -4.14 8.48 13.41
N PHE A 60 -5.04 8.27 12.47
CA PHE A 60 -5.76 9.37 11.80
C PHE A 60 -6.69 10.12 12.75
N GLU A 61 -7.13 9.52 13.86
CA GLU A 61 -7.89 10.23 14.89
C GLU A 61 -7.13 11.42 15.50
N THR A 62 -5.79 11.43 15.40
CA THR A 62 -4.97 12.57 15.85
C THR A 62 -5.26 13.86 15.10
N PHE A 63 -5.70 13.79 13.83
CA PHE A 63 -6.12 14.96 13.06
C PHE A 63 -7.38 15.62 13.63
N GLY A 64 -8.19 14.88 14.40
CA GLY A 64 -9.33 15.44 15.13
C GLY A 64 -8.96 16.41 16.26
N LYS A 65 -7.66 16.57 16.55
CA LYS A 65 -7.14 17.54 17.54
C LYS A 65 -6.77 18.89 16.90
N LEU A 66 -6.84 19.01 15.58
CA LEU A 66 -6.58 20.26 14.88
C LEU A 66 -7.73 21.25 15.10
N PRO A 67 -7.49 22.57 15.05
CA PRO A 67 -8.56 23.55 15.01
C PRO A 67 -9.51 23.30 13.84
N ASP A 68 -10.80 23.53 14.06
CA ASP A 68 -11.89 23.28 13.11
C ASP A 68 -11.96 21.82 12.60
N ALA A 69 -11.39 20.88 13.38
CA ALA A 69 -11.55 19.45 13.17
C ALA A 69 -12.54 18.84 14.16
N ALA A 70 -13.25 17.82 13.71
CA ALA A 70 -14.11 16.97 14.53
C ALA A 70 -13.79 15.50 14.24
N LEU A 71 -14.09 14.63 15.19
CA LEU A 71 -14.08 13.19 14.97
C LEU A 71 -15.51 12.69 14.82
N VAL A 72 -15.78 12.05 13.69
CA VAL A 72 -17.09 11.50 13.34
C VAL A 72 -17.00 9.98 13.34
N ARG A 73 -18.06 9.30 13.78
CA ARG A 73 -18.14 7.85 13.79
C ARG A 73 -19.08 7.40 12.66
N PRO A 74 -18.56 6.83 11.56
CA PRO A 74 -19.40 6.36 10.46
C PRO A 74 -20.31 5.22 10.94
N GLY A 75 -21.63 5.44 10.98
CA GLY A 75 -22.60 4.45 11.43
C GLY A 75 -22.25 3.80 12.77
N ARG A 76 -21.94 2.50 12.74
CA ARG A 76 -21.55 1.68 13.92
C ARG A 76 -20.07 1.25 13.91
N ALA A 77 -19.25 1.85 13.06
CA ALA A 77 -17.84 1.50 12.94
C ALA A 77 -17.11 1.58 14.31
N PRO A 78 -16.12 0.72 14.58
CA PRO A 78 -15.35 0.74 15.83
C PRO A 78 -14.38 1.93 15.91
N TYR A 79 -14.12 2.61 14.79
CA TYR A 79 -13.17 3.72 14.65
C TYR A 79 -13.87 5.07 14.44
N LYS A 80 -13.12 6.16 14.55
CA LYS A 80 -13.56 7.51 14.16
C LYS A 80 -12.74 8.04 12.99
N ILE A 81 -13.34 8.93 12.21
CA ILE A 81 -12.69 9.60 11.10
C ILE A 81 -12.59 11.11 11.39
N PRO A 82 -11.48 11.76 11.02
CA PRO A 82 -11.35 13.20 11.15
C PRO A 82 -12.09 13.92 10.02
N VAL A 83 -12.87 14.92 10.41
CA VAL A 83 -13.52 15.88 9.51
C VAL A 83 -12.90 17.24 9.79
N ILE A 84 -12.11 17.76 8.87
CA ILE A 84 -11.38 19.03 9.03
C ILE A 84 -11.97 20.05 8.07
N LYS A 85 -12.44 21.20 8.59
CA LYS A 85 -13.08 22.23 7.76
C LYS A 85 -14.25 21.67 6.93
N GLY A 86 -14.96 20.71 7.51
CA GLY A 86 -16.08 20.02 6.87
C GLY A 86 -15.71 19.00 5.79
N VAL A 87 -14.43 18.69 5.58
CA VAL A 87 -13.93 17.67 4.64
C VAL A 87 -13.54 16.42 5.42
N ALA A 88 -14.12 15.27 5.08
CA ALA A 88 -13.75 13.99 5.68
C ALA A 88 -12.44 13.48 5.10
N LEU A 89 -11.53 13.01 5.95
CA LEU A 89 -10.27 12.37 5.57
C LEU A 89 -10.32 10.90 5.96
N PHE A 90 -10.42 10.02 4.96
CA PHE A 90 -10.61 8.59 5.15
C PHE A 90 -9.43 7.81 4.55
N PRO A 91 -8.65 7.07 5.36
CA PRO A 91 -7.71 6.13 4.80
C PRO A 91 -8.46 4.97 4.14
N TRP A 92 -7.81 4.24 3.23
CA TRP A 92 -8.36 3.02 2.64
C TRP A 92 -7.23 2.12 2.15
N ARG A 93 -7.17 0.85 2.60
CA ARG A 93 -6.27 -0.15 2.01
C ARG A 93 -6.94 -0.83 0.81
N PHE A 94 -6.54 -0.44 -0.41
CA PHE A 94 -7.17 -0.91 -1.65
C PHE A 94 -6.51 -2.16 -2.24
N SER A 95 -5.24 -2.41 -1.94
CA SER A 95 -4.49 -3.56 -2.46
C SER A 95 -3.39 -4.00 -1.48
N ASN A 96 -2.90 -5.20 -1.71
CA ASN A 96 -1.76 -5.80 -1.03
C ASN A 96 -0.60 -6.14 -1.97
N ASN A 97 -0.75 -5.79 -3.25
CA ASN A 97 0.17 -6.09 -4.32
C ASN A 97 0.61 -4.80 -5.02
N LYS A 98 1.82 -4.85 -5.58
CA LYS A 98 2.47 -3.71 -6.24
C LYS A 98 1.86 -3.37 -7.60
N ASP A 99 1.29 -4.37 -8.28
CA ASP A 99 0.89 -4.27 -9.68
C ASP A 99 -0.53 -3.70 -9.87
N THR A 100 -1.28 -3.50 -8.78
CA THR A 100 -2.61 -2.91 -8.83
C THR A 100 -2.51 -1.38 -8.89
N GLY A 101 -2.73 -0.81 -10.07
CA GLY A 101 -2.84 0.65 -10.26
C GLY A 101 -4.23 1.17 -9.92
N LEU A 102 -4.30 2.40 -9.40
CA LEU A 102 -5.53 3.04 -8.90
C LEU A 102 -6.55 3.48 -9.97
N GLY A 103 -6.23 3.28 -11.25
CA GLY A 103 -6.92 3.91 -12.39
C GLY A 103 -8.42 3.66 -12.50
N GLU A 104 -8.95 2.51 -12.07
CA GLU A 104 -10.38 2.18 -12.15
C GLU A 104 -10.78 1.12 -11.09
N ILE A 105 -10.22 1.21 -9.88
CA ILE A 105 -10.49 0.21 -8.84
C ILE A 105 -11.89 0.43 -8.27
N LEU A 106 -12.77 -0.57 -8.42
CA LEU A 106 -14.08 -0.59 -7.76
C LEU A 106 -13.89 -0.37 -6.26
N PHE A 107 -14.64 0.58 -5.69
CA PHE A 107 -14.61 0.79 -4.26
C PHE A 107 -15.18 -0.46 -3.56
N GLY A 108 -14.42 -1.01 -2.62
CA GLY A 108 -14.67 -2.37 -2.12
C GLY A 108 -14.26 -3.44 -3.13
N THR A 109 -12.98 -3.55 -3.49
CA THR A 109 -12.39 -4.82 -3.95
C THR A 109 -11.34 -5.26 -2.94
N SER A 110 -11.83 -5.87 -1.88
CA SER A 110 -11.09 -6.63 -0.88
C SER A 110 -10.05 -7.53 -1.55
N GLU A 111 -8.97 -7.80 -0.81
CA GLU A 111 -7.89 -8.73 -1.14
C GLU A 111 -8.39 -10.08 -1.69
N ALA A 112 -9.63 -10.47 -1.38
CA ALA A 112 -10.28 -11.66 -1.90
C ALA A 112 -10.47 -11.66 -3.43
N ARG A 113 -10.74 -10.51 -4.07
CA ARG A 113 -10.87 -10.45 -5.54
C ARG A 113 -9.52 -10.51 -6.25
N ILE A 114 -8.50 -9.87 -5.69
CA ILE A 114 -7.11 -9.94 -6.20
C ILE A 114 -6.61 -11.39 -6.13
N ALA A 115 -6.86 -12.10 -5.01
CA ALA A 115 -6.49 -13.50 -4.85
C ALA A 115 -7.22 -14.45 -5.82
N MET A 116 -8.43 -14.12 -6.26
CA MET A 116 -9.19 -14.91 -7.24
C MET A 116 -8.78 -14.62 -8.69
N THR A 117 -8.30 -13.41 -8.99
CA THR A 117 -7.75 -13.08 -10.33
C THR A 117 -6.34 -13.63 -10.58
N GLU A 118 -5.62 -14.06 -9.54
CA GLU A 118 -4.27 -14.64 -9.63
C GLU A 118 -4.24 -16.18 -9.72
N LEU A 119 -5.40 -16.85 -9.77
CA LEU A 119 -5.48 -18.29 -10.01
C LEU A 119 -5.35 -18.58 -11.52
N PRO A 120 -4.45 -19.50 -11.95
CA PRO A 120 -4.37 -19.90 -13.35
C PRO A 120 -5.72 -20.44 -13.81
N THR A 121 -6.37 -19.73 -14.73
CA THR A 121 -7.59 -20.21 -15.37
C THR A 121 -7.21 -21.39 -16.28
N PRO A 122 -7.73 -22.61 -16.07
CA PRO A 122 -7.58 -23.65 -17.09
C PRO A 122 -8.38 -23.23 -18.32
N ALA A 123 -7.72 -23.28 -19.48
CA ALA A 123 -8.27 -22.89 -20.77
C ALA A 123 -9.54 -23.69 -21.13
N THR A 124 -10.58 -22.93 -21.51
CA THR A 124 -11.68 -23.21 -22.45
C THR A 124 -11.97 -24.67 -22.86
N GLN A 125 -13.22 -25.13 -22.65
CA GLN A 125 -14.20 -25.40 -23.71
C GLN A 125 -15.50 -26.01 -23.15
N GLY A 126 -16.63 -25.61 -23.73
CA GLY A 126 -17.88 -26.36 -23.65
C GLY A 126 -19.03 -25.54 -23.08
N ALA A 127 -20.04 -25.29 -23.90
CA ALA A 127 -21.30 -24.70 -23.51
C ALA A 127 -21.87 -25.41 -22.27
N LEU A 128 -21.83 -24.71 -21.14
CA LEU A 128 -22.51 -25.08 -19.91
C LEU A 128 -23.07 -23.79 -19.35
N ASP A 129 -24.40 -23.77 -19.27
CA ASP A 129 -25.19 -22.81 -18.50
C ASP A 129 -24.83 -23.01 -17.02
N LEU A 130 -23.64 -22.53 -16.65
CA LEU A 130 -23.24 -22.41 -15.27
C LEU A 130 -23.91 -21.14 -14.79
N ASN A 131 -24.71 -21.27 -13.74
CA ASN A 131 -25.00 -20.20 -12.80
C ASN A 131 -23.66 -19.57 -12.39
N LEU A 132 -23.18 -18.64 -13.20
CA LEU A 132 -22.07 -17.76 -12.89
C LEU A 132 -22.53 -17.06 -11.61
N PRO A 133 -21.81 -17.23 -10.48
CA PRO A 133 -22.09 -16.41 -9.33
C PRO A 133 -21.99 -14.97 -9.82
N ASP A 134 -23.08 -14.22 -9.60
CA ASP A 134 -23.16 -12.79 -9.81
C ASP A 134 -21.79 -12.18 -9.46
N ALA A 135 -21.22 -11.35 -10.33
CA ALA A 135 -19.92 -10.70 -10.12
C ALA A 135 -20.01 -9.62 -9.02
N GLY A 136 -20.70 -9.97 -7.94
CA GLY A 136 -21.09 -9.13 -6.83
C GLY A 136 -19.92 -8.87 -5.89
N LEU A 137 -19.99 -7.71 -5.27
CA LEU A 137 -19.13 -7.29 -4.17
C LEU A 137 -19.10 -8.38 -3.08
N SER A 138 -17.91 -8.69 -2.56
CA SER A 138 -17.78 -9.55 -1.37
C SER A 138 -18.45 -8.90 -0.15
N GLU A 139 -18.73 -9.65 0.91
CA GLU A 139 -19.33 -9.08 2.12
C GLU A 139 -18.48 -7.94 2.72
N SER A 140 -17.15 -8.11 2.73
CA SER A 140 -16.22 -7.06 3.16
C SER A 140 -16.26 -5.81 2.26
N ASP A 141 -16.53 -6.00 0.97
CA ASP A 141 -16.61 -4.90 0.00
C ASP A 141 -17.89 -4.09 0.18
N ARG A 142 -18.99 -4.78 0.50
CA ARG A 142 -20.28 -4.15 0.79
C ARG A 142 -20.20 -3.33 2.07
N ALA A 143 -19.60 -3.89 3.13
CA ALA A 143 -19.43 -3.18 4.39
C ALA A 143 -18.60 -1.89 4.23
N MET A 144 -17.49 -1.97 3.50
CA MET A 144 -16.66 -0.81 3.22
C MET A 144 -17.40 0.26 2.41
N LEU A 145 -18.16 -0.15 1.40
CA LEU A 145 -18.98 0.76 0.60
C LEU A 145 -20.07 1.44 1.43
N GLU A 146 -20.76 0.69 2.28
CA GLU A 146 -21.76 1.22 3.20
C GLU A 146 -21.13 2.25 4.14
N GLU A 147 -19.95 1.97 4.69
CA GLU A 147 -19.21 2.94 5.52
C GLU A 147 -18.91 4.24 4.75
N PHE A 148 -18.50 4.14 3.48
CA PHE A 148 -18.21 5.30 2.66
C PHE A 148 -19.44 6.13 2.33
N GLN A 149 -20.57 5.49 2.03
CA GLN A 149 -21.86 6.15 1.85
C GLN A 149 -22.27 6.87 3.12
N LEU A 150 -22.13 6.22 4.27
CA LEU A 150 -22.41 6.83 5.56
C LEU A 150 -21.55 8.06 5.82
N ILE A 151 -20.27 8.06 5.42
CA ILE A 151 -19.39 9.23 5.54
C ILE A 151 -19.85 10.35 4.61
N ALA A 152 -20.14 10.03 3.34
CA ALA A 152 -20.53 11.00 2.34
C ALA A 152 -21.88 11.67 2.65
N ASP A 153 -22.81 10.92 3.24
CA ASP A 153 -24.16 11.38 3.59
C ASP A 153 -24.24 11.95 5.03
N ASP A 154 -23.15 11.93 5.81
CA ASP A 154 -23.17 12.43 7.19
C ASP A 154 -23.26 13.96 7.23
N SER A 155 -24.31 14.48 7.88
CA SER A 155 -24.50 15.92 8.12
C SER A 155 -23.35 16.62 8.86
N SER A 156 -22.51 15.86 9.59
CA SER A 156 -21.30 16.36 10.26
C SER A 156 -20.12 16.55 9.31
N VAL A 157 -20.26 16.17 8.04
CA VAL A 157 -19.40 16.52 6.90
C VAL A 157 -20.11 17.61 6.08
N PRO A 158 -20.19 18.87 6.57
CA PRO A 158 -21.04 19.90 5.98
C PRO A 158 -20.66 20.28 4.54
N SER A 159 -19.45 19.95 4.07
CA SER A 159 -19.07 20.18 2.68
C SER A 159 -19.49 19.05 1.74
N GLY A 160 -19.82 17.86 2.26
CA GLY A 160 -20.03 16.63 1.48
C GLY A 160 -18.76 16.14 0.76
N ARG A 161 -17.60 16.77 1.01
CA ARG A 161 -16.32 16.41 0.35
C ARG A 161 -15.61 15.34 1.15
N LEU A 162 -15.06 14.37 0.41
CA LEU A 162 -14.35 13.23 0.94
C LEU A 162 -12.99 13.13 0.27
N VAL A 163 -11.94 13.18 1.10
CA VAL A 163 -10.57 12.90 0.69
C VAL A 163 -10.23 11.49 1.12
N VAL A 164 -9.81 10.67 0.16
CA VAL A 164 -9.35 9.32 0.41
C VAL A 164 -7.84 9.28 0.42
N VAL A 165 -7.28 8.51 1.35
CA VAL A 165 -5.87 8.11 1.36
C VAL A 165 -5.78 6.62 1.01
N ALA A 166 -5.63 6.34 -0.27
CA ALA A 166 -5.56 4.99 -0.83
C ALA A 166 -4.16 4.40 -0.62
N VAL A 167 -4.08 3.27 0.05
CA VAL A 167 -2.85 2.57 0.42
C VAL A 167 -2.80 1.18 -0.21
N SER A 168 -1.70 0.86 -0.90
CA SER A 168 -1.34 -0.52 -1.22
C SER A 168 -0.20 -0.98 -0.33
N SER A 169 -0.46 -1.98 0.51
CA SER A 169 0.55 -2.50 1.44
C SER A 169 0.33 -3.97 1.82
N SER A 170 1.43 -4.66 2.06
CA SER A 170 1.46 -5.99 2.66
C SER A 170 2.71 -6.16 3.52
N SER A 171 2.84 -7.30 4.21
CA SER A 171 4.09 -7.63 4.93
C SER A 171 5.35 -7.69 4.03
N ARG A 172 5.20 -7.55 2.71
CA ARG A 172 6.31 -7.48 1.74
C ARG A 172 6.72 -6.03 1.42
N GLY A 173 5.92 -5.05 1.80
CA GLY A 173 6.23 -3.63 1.61
C GLY A 173 5.01 -2.72 1.50
N LEU A 174 5.30 -1.43 1.55
CA LEU A 174 4.38 -0.33 1.25
C LEU A 174 4.60 0.08 -0.21
N PHE A 175 3.62 -0.21 -1.07
CA PHE A 175 3.78 -0.07 -2.52
C PHE A 175 3.27 1.27 -3.05
N SER A 176 2.15 1.74 -2.52
CA SER A 176 1.59 3.05 -2.88
C SER A 176 0.88 3.68 -1.69
N VAL A 177 0.96 5.01 -1.65
CA VAL A 177 0.12 5.87 -0.84
C VAL A 177 -0.28 7.01 -1.73
N GLU A 178 -1.55 7.06 -2.11
CA GLU A 178 -2.10 8.10 -2.96
C GLU A 178 -3.22 8.79 -2.20
N TRP A 179 -3.37 10.09 -2.39
CA TRP A 179 -4.45 10.84 -1.79
C TRP A 179 -5.05 11.85 -2.75
N GLY A 180 -6.29 12.20 -2.49
CA GLY A 180 -7.05 13.09 -3.36
C GLY A 180 -8.51 13.12 -2.98
N GLU A 181 -9.22 14.08 -3.57
CA GLU A 181 -10.66 14.18 -3.43
C GLU A 181 -11.35 13.16 -4.33
N VAL A 182 -12.42 12.58 -3.81
CA VAL A 182 -13.16 11.54 -4.48
C VAL A 182 -14.66 11.76 -4.38
N GLN A 183 -15.37 11.27 -5.38
CA GLN A 183 -16.82 11.17 -5.36
C GLN A 183 -17.25 9.70 -5.49
N LEU A 184 -18.25 9.29 -4.72
CA LEU A 184 -18.90 8.00 -4.93
C LEU A 184 -19.89 8.11 -6.09
N ARG A 185 -19.69 7.30 -7.13
CA ARG A 185 -20.61 7.20 -8.26
C ARG A 185 -21.77 6.26 -7.95
N ALA A 186 -22.86 6.38 -8.71
CA ALA A 186 -24.04 5.52 -8.57
C ALA A 186 -23.76 4.03 -8.83
N ASP A 187 -22.71 3.72 -9.60
CA ASP A 187 -22.20 2.37 -9.86
C ASP A 187 -21.37 1.80 -8.69
N ARG A 188 -21.26 2.55 -7.58
CA ARG A 188 -20.52 2.19 -6.37
C ARG A 188 -19.00 2.21 -6.57
N CYS A 189 -18.53 2.90 -7.60
CA CYS A 189 -17.12 3.18 -7.82
C CYS A 189 -16.72 4.49 -7.15
N VAL A 190 -15.49 4.55 -6.64
CA VAL A 190 -14.86 5.83 -6.30
C VAL A 190 -14.27 6.42 -7.57
N GLN A 191 -14.63 7.67 -7.83
CA GLN A 191 -14.04 8.46 -8.89
C GLN A 191 -13.14 9.51 -8.27
N TRP A 192 -11.85 9.48 -8.62
CA TRP A 192 -10.94 10.57 -8.33
C TRP A 192 -11.41 11.83 -9.05
N MET A 193 -11.44 12.94 -8.31
CA MET A 193 -11.74 14.25 -8.85
C MET A 193 -10.48 14.84 -9.51
N ASP A 194 -10.43 16.15 -9.67
CA ASP A 194 -9.38 16.84 -10.45
C ASP A 194 -7.97 16.73 -9.85
N PHE A 195 -7.82 16.28 -8.60
CA PHE A 195 -6.54 16.18 -7.93
C PHE A 195 -6.30 14.81 -7.30
N THR A 196 -5.17 14.21 -7.64
CA THR A 196 -4.60 13.04 -6.99
C THR A 196 -3.08 13.19 -6.92
N GLU A 197 -2.48 12.78 -5.81
CA GLU A 197 -1.04 12.85 -5.60
C GLU A 197 -0.54 11.58 -4.90
N SER A 198 0.64 11.09 -5.31
CA SER A 198 1.37 10.10 -4.53
C SER A 198 2.13 10.76 -3.38
N LEU A 199 1.90 10.26 -2.17
CA LEU A 199 2.56 10.71 -0.94
C LEU A 199 3.84 9.93 -0.62
N LEU A 200 4.14 8.88 -1.38
CA LEU A 200 5.44 8.23 -1.31
C LEU A 200 6.45 9.02 -2.15
N PRO A 201 7.70 9.18 -1.67
CA PRO A 201 8.74 9.77 -2.49
C PRO A 201 8.93 8.89 -3.73
N VAL A 202 8.87 9.51 -4.92
CA VAL A 202 9.25 8.84 -6.17
C VAL A 202 10.70 8.36 -5.99
N GLN A 203 10.90 7.04 -5.87
CA GLN A 203 12.23 6.49 -6.06
C GLN A 203 12.61 6.79 -7.51
N GLN A 204 13.32 7.89 -7.74
CA GLN A 204 14.02 8.09 -8.99
C GLN A 204 14.99 6.91 -9.11
N THR A 205 14.63 5.93 -9.92
CA THR A 205 15.55 4.93 -10.41
C THR A 205 16.57 5.67 -11.26
N LYS A 206 17.59 6.25 -10.62
CA LYS A 206 18.79 6.69 -11.33
C LYS A 206 19.29 5.44 -12.06
N PRO A 207 19.52 5.49 -13.38
CA PRO A 207 20.17 4.41 -14.08
C PRO A 207 21.42 4.05 -13.29
N VAL A 208 21.51 2.81 -12.81
CA VAL A 208 22.75 2.30 -12.24
C VAL A 208 23.79 2.48 -13.33
N SER A 209 24.76 3.35 -13.08
CA SER A 209 25.87 3.54 -13.99
C SER A 209 26.60 2.20 -14.06
N ILE A 210 26.44 1.50 -15.18
CA ILE A 210 27.19 0.28 -15.52
C ILE A 210 28.66 0.60 -15.85
N THR A 211 29.18 1.77 -15.48
CA THR A 211 30.59 2.08 -15.65
C THR A 211 31.36 1.10 -14.75
N PRO A 212 32.08 0.13 -15.33
CA PRO A 212 32.78 -0.86 -14.53
C PRO A 212 33.88 -0.14 -13.76
N THR A 213 33.76 -0.04 -12.43
CA THR A 213 34.81 0.53 -11.57
C THR A 213 36.09 -0.33 -11.60
N ARG A 214 36.03 -1.55 -12.14
CA ARG A 214 37.17 -2.44 -12.34
C ARG A 214 37.01 -3.27 -13.62
N THR A 215 38.04 -3.26 -14.45
CA THR A 215 38.22 -4.22 -15.55
C THR A 215 38.69 -5.57 -15.00
N PHE A 216 38.35 -6.67 -15.70
CA PHE A 216 38.78 -8.04 -15.39
C PHE A 216 40.30 -8.18 -15.18
N THR A 217 41.08 -7.25 -15.71
CA THR A 217 42.54 -7.17 -15.62
C THR A 217 43.11 -6.48 -14.37
N SER A 218 42.27 -5.90 -13.50
CA SER A 218 42.72 -5.09 -12.35
C SER A 218 42.79 -5.86 -11.01
N GLY A 219 42.56 -7.17 -11.01
CA GLY A 219 42.72 -8.02 -9.83
C GLY A 219 44.19 -8.39 -9.59
N ALA A 220 44.62 -8.41 -8.33
CA ALA A 220 45.93 -8.96 -7.97
C ALA A 220 45.99 -10.45 -8.36
N LEU A 221 47.09 -10.86 -9.00
CA LEU A 221 47.31 -12.25 -9.38
C LEU A 221 47.24 -13.15 -8.13
N PRO A 222 46.49 -14.26 -8.16
CA PRO A 222 46.49 -15.22 -7.07
C PRO A 222 47.91 -15.74 -6.83
N PRO A 223 48.32 -15.94 -5.56
CA PRO A 223 49.62 -16.55 -5.28
C PRO A 223 49.67 -17.95 -5.89
N LYS A 224 50.79 -18.26 -6.55
CA LYS A 224 51.03 -19.56 -7.20
C LYS A 224 50.90 -20.68 -6.15
N PHE A 225 50.12 -21.71 -6.47
CA PHE A 225 50.00 -22.91 -5.65
C PHE A 225 51.38 -23.53 -5.37
N PRO A 226 51.67 -23.98 -4.14
CA PRO A 226 52.90 -24.70 -3.86
C PRO A 226 52.95 -25.99 -4.69
N ARG A 227 54.06 -26.20 -5.39
CA ARG A 227 54.33 -27.48 -6.07
C ARG A 227 54.58 -28.54 -5.00
N ASN A 228 53.71 -29.53 -4.89
CA ASN A 228 54.02 -30.74 -4.13
C ASN A 228 55.22 -31.45 -4.79
N PRO A 229 56.23 -31.90 -4.03
CA PRO A 229 57.24 -32.81 -4.54
C PRO A 229 56.54 -34.13 -4.88
N VAL A 230 56.65 -34.54 -6.15
CA VAL A 230 56.35 -35.91 -6.57
C VAL A 230 57.54 -36.76 -6.12
N GLU A 231 57.39 -37.54 -5.05
CA GLU A 231 58.31 -38.65 -4.76
C GLU A 231 58.18 -39.67 -5.90
N ARG A 232 59.24 -39.77 -6.72
CA ARG A 232 59.45 -40.92 -7.60
C ARG A 232 60.03 -42.05 -6.77
N SER A 233 59.19 -42.98 -6.36
CA SER A 233 59.62 -44.32 -5.96
C SER A 233 59.68 -45.19 -7.21
N GLY A 234 60.85 -45.25 -7.86
CA GLY A 234 61.22 -46.34 -8.78
C GLY A 234 62.34 -47.12 -8.09
N GLU A 235 62.04 -48.31 -7.56
CA GLU A 235 62.33 -49.62 -8.16
C GLU A 235 63.82 -49.98 -8.20
N SER A 236 64.21 -51.03 -7.46
CA SER A 236 64.80 -52.25 -8.06
C SER A 236 65.09 -53.33 -7.01
N HIS A 237 64.61 -54.53 -7.33
CA HIS A 237 64.93 -55.83 -6.73
C HIS A 237 66.37 -56.29 -7.06
N ASP A 238 66.80 -57.27 -6.26
CA ASP A 238 67.81 -58.33 -6.49
C ASP A 238 69.30 -58.10 -6.27
N GLY A 239 69.85 -59.04 -5.50
CA GLY A 239 71.23 -59.25 -5.09
C GLY A 239 71.30 -60.25 -3.94
#